data_AF-A0A496R031-F1
#
_entry.id   AF-A0A496R031-F1
#
_cell.length_a   1.000
_cell.length_b   1.000
_cell.length_c   1.000
_cell.angle_alpha   90.00
_cell.angle_beta   90.00
_cell.angle_gamma   90.00
#
_symmetry.space_group_name_H-M   'P 1'
#
loop_
_entity.id
_entity.type
_entity.pdbx_description
1 polymer ?
#
loop_
_entity_poly.entity_id
_entity_poly.type
_entity_poly.pdbx_seq_one_letter_code
_entity_poly.pdbx_strand_id
1 'polypeptide(L)'
;AGILKDSSFPATAVTEADTRILLLPKTKVKSLYEKYPGWRDFILSLYTDRVSAVIHLVEEVLFRRLDDRLLNYIRTGAENGILKTTHQKIAEELGSTREVISRLLKDFDNRGMINQTRGTIEVLQN
;
A
#
# COMPACT_ATOMS: atom_id res chain seq x y z
N ALA A 1 5.53 6.16 -28.77
CA ALA A 1 5.79 7.45 -28.11
C ALA A 1 4.63 7.75 -27.17
N GLY A 2 4.90 8.18 -25.93
CA GLY A 2 3.90 8.52 -24.94
C GLY A 2 2.95 9.63 -25.42
N ILE A 3 1.70 9.58 -24.95
CA ILE A 3 0.69 10.58 -25.31
C ILE A 3 0.99 11.92 -24.62
N LEU A 4 1.32 11.87 -23.32
CA LEU A 4 1.59 13.05 -22.49
C LEU A 4 3.05 13.53 -22.55
N LYS A 5 4.01 12.61 -22.65
CA LYS A 5 5.43 12.92 -22.80
C LYS A 5 5.90 12.41 -24.17
N ASP A 6 6.59 13.25 -24.91
CA ASP A 6 7.28 12.88 -26.16
C ASP A 6 8.53 12.04 -25.86
N SER A 7 8.34 10.89 -25.24
CA SER A 7 9.37 9.88 -24.98
C SER A 7 8.85 8.49 -25.35
N SER A 8 9.75 7.52 -25.52
CA SER A 8 9.35 6.12 -25.52
C SER A 8 8.67 5.79 -24.18
N PHE A 9 7.63 4.97 -24.24
CA PHE A 9 7.04 4.39 -23.04
C PHE A 9 7.78 3.06 -22.82
N PRO A 10 8.39 2.82 -21.65
CA PRO A 10 9.24 1.65 -21.41
C PRO A 10 8.39 0.41 -21.11
N ALA A 11 7.49 0.05 -22.02
CA ALA A 11 6.70 -1.17 -21.92
C ALA A 11 6.59 -1.85 -23.29
N THR A 12 6.55 -3.17 -23.26
CA THR A 12 6.20 -4.01 -24.39
C THR A 12 4.81 -4.59 -24.16
N ALA A 13 4.10 -4.86 -25.25
CA ALA A 13 2.82 -5.54 -25.22
C ALA A 13 2.86 -6.67 -26.25
N VAL A 14 2.33 -7.82 -25.88
CA VAL A 14 2.19 -9.00 -26.74
C VAL A 14 0.74 -9.49 -26.64
N THR A 15 0.20 -10.04 -27.73
CA THR A 15 -1.15 -10.61 -27.75
C THR A 15 -1.08 -12.09 -27.42
N GLU A 16 -1.86 -12.55 -26.44
CA GLU A 16 -1.93 -13.98 -26.05
C GLU A 16 -2.86 -14.80 -26.97
N ALA A 17 -3.69 -14.14 -27.77
CA ALA A 17 -4.60 -14.75 -28.74
C ALA A 17 -4.84 -13.82 -29.94
N ASP A 18 -5.53 -14.31 -30.97
CA ASP A 18 -5.93 -13.53 -32.14
C ASP A 18 -6.70 -12.26 -31.71
N THR A 19 -6.06 -11.11 -31.87
CA THR A 19 -6.54 -9.83 -31.34
C THR A 19 -6.64 -8.79 -32.44
N ARG A 20 -7.74 -8.01 -32.45
CA ARG A 20 -7.89 -6.82 -33.29
C ARG A 20 -7.70 -5.57 -32.43
N ILE A 21 -6.82 -4.67 -32.86
CA ILE A 21 -6.46 -3.46 -32.12
C ILE A 21 -6.83 -2.23 -32.94
N LEU A 22 -7.46 -1.25 -32.30
CA LEU A 22 -7.64 0.08 -32.87
C LEU A 22 -6.50 0.99 -32.40
N LEU A 23 -5.68 1.45 -33.36
CA LEU A 23 -4.61 2.41 -33.08
C LEU A 23 -5.13 3.83 -33.26
N LEU A 24 -5.11 4.63 -32.20
CA LEU A 24 -5.44 6.06 -32.27
C LEU A 24 -4.16 6.88 -32.48
N PRO A 25 -4.08 7.72 -33.54
CA PRO A 25 -2.95 8.60 -33.75
C PRO A 25 -2.81 9.60 -32.59
N LYS A 26 -1.56 9.87 -32.17
CA LYS A 26 -1.27 10.80 -31.06
C LYS A 26 -1.94 12.17 -31.23
N THR A 27 -1.98 12.69 -32.46
CA THR A 27 -2.63 13.98 -32.78
C THR A 27 -4.13 13.95 -32.51
N LYS A 28 -4.81 12.84 -32.81
CA LYS A 28 -6.23 12.66 -32.52
C LYS A 28 -6.47 12.56 -31.01
N VAL A 29 -5.62 11.83 -30.28
CA VAL A 29 -5.73 11.74 -28.82
C VAL A 29 -5.57 13.12 -28.16
N LYS A 30 -4.58 13.92 -28.60
CA LYS A 30 -4.40 15.31 -28.11
C LYS A 30 -5.65 16.16 -28.38
N SER A 31 -6.17 16.11 -29.61
CA SER A 31 -7.39 16.85 -29.98
C SER A 31 -8.60 16.44 -29.14
N LEU A 32 -8.77 15.13 -28.85
CA LEU A 32 -9.85 14.65 -27.99
C LEU A 32 -9.72 15.18 -26.55
N TYR A 33 -8.50 15.18 -26.01
CA TYR A 33 -8.19 15.68 -24.67
C TYR A 33 -8.50 17.18 -24.52
N GLU A 34 -8.21 17.99 -25.54
CA GLU A 34 -8.47 19.43 -25.52
C GLU A 34 -9.95 19.77 -25.73
N LYS A 35 -10.62 19.04 -26.63
CA LYS A 35 -11.96 19.38 -27.08
C LYS A 35 -13.08 18.82 -26.19
N TYR A 36 -12.86 17.69 -25.54
CA TYR A 36 -13.90 16.96 -24.81
C TYR A 36 -13.53 16.76 -23.34
N PRO A 37 -14.05 17.58 -22.41
CA PRO A 37 -13.76 17.46 -20.98
C PRO A 37 -14.00 16.06 -20.42
N GLY A 38 -15.12 15.40 -20.79
CA GLY A 38 -15.40 14.04 -20.32
C GLY A 38 -14.36 13.00 -20.76
N TRP A 39 -13.76 13.16 -21.94
CA TRP A 39 -12.65 12.30 -22.38
C TRP A 39 -11.40 12.55 -21.55
N ARG A 40 -11.08 13.83 -21.29
CA ARG A 40 -9.98 14.21 -20.42
C ARG A 40 -10.16 13.67 -19.01
N ASP A 41 -11.34 13.84 -18.42
CA ASP A 41 -11.63 13.39 -17.05
C ASP A 41 -11.53 11.87 -16.94
N PHE A 42 -12.01 11.14 -17.95
CA PHE A 42 -11.82 9.70 -18.06
C PHE A 42 -10.35 9.29 -18.13
N ILE A 43 -9.54 9.95 -18.96
CA ILE A 43 -8.10 9.65 -19.03
C ILE A 43 -7.43 9.95 -17.68
N LEU A 44 -7.76 11.08 -17.04
CA LEU A 44 -7.22 11.44 -15.73
C LEU A 44 -7.65 10.44 -14.63
N SER A 45 -8.87 9.93 -14.66
CA SER A 45 -9.31 8.92 -13.69
C SER A 45 -8.48 7.64 -13.81
N LEU A 46 -8.17 7.17 -15.03
CA LEU A 46 -7.29 6.01 -15.24
C LEU A 46 -5.89 6.22 -14.67
N TYR A 47 -5.35 7.44 -14.73
CA TYR A 47 -4.07 7.77 -14.09
C TYR A 47 -4.17 7.76 -12.57
N THR A 48 -5.23 8.36 -12.01
CA THR A 48 -5.48 8.36 -10.57
C THR A 48 -5.59 6.94 -10.03
N ASP A 49 -6.37 6.08 -10.70
CA ASP A 49 -6.52 4.67 -10.32
C ASP A 49 -5.17 3.94 -10.35
N ARG A 50 -4.34 4.19 -11.38
CA ARG A 50 -3.02 3.58 -11.49
C ARG A 50 -2.08 4.03 -10.38
N VAL A 51 -2.07 5.32 -10.05
CA VAL A 51 -1.23 5.86 -8.97
C VAL A 51 -1.68 5.34 -7.62
N SER A 52 -3.00 5.31 -7.36
CA SER A 52 -3.57 4.74 -6.15
C SER A 52 -3.19 3.26 -5.99
N ALA A 53 -3.27 2.45 -7.05
CA ALA A 53 -2.84 1.05 -7.02
C ALA A 53 -1.35 0.89 -6.66
N VAL A 54 -0.48 1.77 -7.15
CA VAL A 54 0.95 1.76 -6.79
C VAL A 54 1.16 2.15 -5.32
N ILE A 55 0.45 3.17 -4.83
CA ILE A 55 0.51 3.58 -3.42
C ILE A 55 0.09 2.42 -2.52
N HIS A 56 -1.02 1.76 -2.82
CA HIS A 56 -1.49 0.60 -2.04
C HIS A 56 -0.51 -0.57 -2.04
N LEU A 57 0.15 -0.84 -3.18
CA LEU A 57 1.19 -1.87 -3.23
C LEU A 57 2.38 -1.52 -2.34
N VAL A 58 2.80 -0.25 -2.34
CA VAL A 58 3.89 0.24 -1.48
C VAL A 58 3.49 0.13 0.00
N GLU A 59 2.27 0.58 0.34
CA GLU A 59 1.71 0.45 1.68
C GLU A 59 1.72 -1.01 2.13
N GLU A 60 1.23 -1.94 1.32
CA GLU A 60 1.21 -3.37 1.66
C GLU A 60 2.60 -3.91 1.99
N VAL A 61 3.62 -3.54 1.20
CA VAL A 61 5.01 -3.95 1.47
C VAL A 61 5.55 -3.33 2.75
N LEU A 62 5.24 -2.06 3.02
CA LEU A 62 5.65 -1.37 4.25
C LEU A 62 4.97 -1.96 5.49
N PHE A 63 3.66 -2.26 5.40
CA PHE A 63 2.92 -2.91 6.49
C PHE A 63 3.47 -4.29 6.79
N ARG A 64 3.68 -5.16 5.79
CA ARG A 64 4.30 -6.47 6.02
C ARG A 64 5.63 -6.37 6.77
N ARG A 65 6.47 -5.40 6.42
CA ARG A 65 7.73 -5.13 7.14
C ARG A 65 7.51 -4.61 8.56
N LEU A 66 6.48 -3.80 8.77
CA LEU A 66 6.14 -3.27 10.08
C LEU A 66 5.55 -4.34 11.00
N ASP A 67 4.74 -5.26 10.48
CA ASP A 67 4.19 -6.42 11.20
C ASP A 67 5.33 -7.26 11.79
N ASP A 68 6.31 -7.65 10.98
CA ASP A 68 7.46 -8.44 11.42
C ASP A 68 8.29 -7.70 12.48
N ARG A 69 8.53 -6.40 12.27
CA ARG A 69 9.25 -5.55 13.21
C ARG A 69 8.50 -5.39 14.53
N LEU A 70 7.17 -5.26 14.48
CA LEU A 70 6.33 -5.14 15.66
C LEU A 70 6.31 -6.46 16.44
N LEU A 71 6.18 -7.60 15.77
CA LEU A 71 6.24 -8.90 16.43
C LEU A 71 7.60 -9.12 17.11
N ASN A 72 8.70 -8.81 16.41
CA ASN A 72 10.05 -8.88 16.97
C ASN A 72 10.25 -7.91 18.13
N TYR A 73 9.73 -6.69 18.03
CA TYR A 73 9.76 -5.70 19.09
C TYR A 73 9.07 -6.22 20.35
N ILE A 74 7.87 -6.79 20.20
CA ILE A 74 7.12 -7.35 21.33
C ILE A 74 7.87 -8.53 21.95
N ARG A 75 8.34 -9.47 21.12
CA ARG A 75 9.06 -10.67 21.59
C ARG A 75 10.37 -10.33 22.30
N THR A 76 11.12 -9.35 21.81
CA THR A 76 12.42 -8.98 22.37
C THR A 76 12.27 -8.10 23.62
N GLY A 77 11.23 -7.27 23.67
CA GLY A 77 10.97 -6.37 24.81
C GLY A 77 10.12 -6.98 25.92
N ALA A 78 9.50 -8.15 25.71
CA ALA A 78 8.68 -8.81 26.72
C ALA A 78 9.53 -9.48 27.80
N GLU A 79 9.23 -9.17 29.06
CA GLU A 79 9.80 -9.86 30.22
C GLU A 79 8.76 -10.84 30.76
N ASN A 80 9.13 -12.13 30.90
CA ASN A 80 8.19 -13.21 31.25
C ASN A 80 6.93 -13.25 30.35
N GLY A 81 7.10 -12.96 29.06
CA GLY A 81 6.01 -12.94 28.09
C GLY A 81 5.13 -11.69 28.14
N ILE A 82 5.44 -10.70 28.99
CA ILE A 82 4.67 -9.46 29.14
C ILE A 82 5.51 -8.25 28.78
N LEU A 83 5.04 -7.45 27.84
CA LEU A 83 5.58 -6.15 27.50
C LEU A 83 4.73 -5.03 28.12
N LYS A 84 5.35 -4.19 28.97
CA LYS A 84 4.71 -2.98 29.50
C LYS A 84 5.04 -1.78 28.60
N THR A 85 4.08 -1.33 27.82
CA THR A 85 4.30 -0.21 26.88
C THR A 85 2.97 0.44 26.48
N THR A 86 3.05 1.52 25.70
CA THR A 86 1.89 2.16 25.08
C THR A 86 2.00 2.07 23.56
N HIS A 87 0.88 2.09 22.84
CA HIS A 87 0.89 2.09 21.37
C HIS A 87 1.65 3.30 20.81
N GLN A 88 1.64 4.42 21.53
CA GLN A 88 2.36 5.63 21.15
C GLN A 88 3.88 5.41 21.20
N LYS A 89 4.39 4.82 22.29
CA LYS A 89 5.81 4.51 22.45
C LYS A 89 6.29 3.54 21.36
N ILE A 90 5.51 2.49 21.10
CA ILE A 90 5.82 1.56 20.00
C ILE A 90 5.87 2.29 18.65
N ALA A 91 4.91 3.18 18.38
CA ALA A 91 4.85 3.92 17.13
C ALA A 91 6.09 4.81 16.94
N GLU A 92 6.54 5.50 18.00
CA GLU A 92 7.76 6.31 17.99
C GLU A 92 9.00 5.45 17.72
N GLU A 93 9.15 4.32 18.42
CA GLU A 93 10.32 3.43 18.27
C GLU A 93 10.33 2.69 16.93
N LEU A 94 9.16 2.41 16.34
CA LEU A 94 9.05 1.74 15.05
C LEU A 94 8.92 2.71 13.85
N GLY A 95 8.89 4.03 14.09
CA GLY A 95 8.74 5.03 13.03
C GLY A 95 7.41 4.89 12.30
N SER A 96 6.31 4.78 13.04
CA SER A 96 4.94 4.64 12.54
C SER A 96 3.98 5.58 13.28
N THR A 97 2.67 5.44 13.06
CA THR A 97 1.64 6.17 13.81
C THR A 97 0.96 5.28 14.84
N ARG A 98 0.37 5.91 15.86
CA ARG A 98 -0.37 5.20 16.91
C ARG A 98 -1.54 4.38 16.34
N GLU A 99 -2.22 4.92 15.33
CA GLU A 99 -3.36 4.30 14.66
C GLU A 99 -2.95 3.02 13.93
N VAL A 100 -1.81 3.07 13.21
CA VAL A 100 -1.25 1.90 12.52
C VAL A 100 -0.88 0.80 13.52
N ILE A 101 -0.11 1.13 14.57
CA ILE A 101 0.26 0.16 15.60
C ILE A 101 -0.98 -0.44 16.27
N SER A 102 -1.99 0.40 16.59
CA SER A 102 -3.23 -0.07 17.22
C SER A 102 -3.97 -1.08 16.34
N ARG A 103 -4.01 -0.85 15.02
CA ARG A 103 -4.63 -1.77 14.07
C ARG A 103 -3.88 -3.12 14.02
N LEU A 104 -2.55 -3.08 13.95
CA LEU A 104 -1.74 -4.31 13.90
C LEU A 104 -1.83 -5.14 15.18
N LEU A 105 -1.77 -4.50 16.35
CA LEU A 105 -1.93 -5.19 17.63
C LEU A 105 -3.31 -5.83 17.74
N LYS A 106 -4.37 -5.14 17.30
CA LYS A 106 -5.71 -5.71 17.23
C LYS A 106 -5.80 -6.92 16.28
N ASP A 107 -5.12 -6.87 15.15
CA ASP A 107 -5.05 -8.00 14.22
C ASP A 107 -4.29 -9.19 14.84
N PHE A 108 -3.20 -8.96 15.58
CA PHE A 108 -2.46 -10.02 16.28
C PHE A 108 -3.28 -10.64 17.42
N ASP A 109 -4.03 -9.83 18.16
CA ASP A 109 -4.97 -10.24 19.22
C ASP A 109 -6.09 -11.11 18.63
N ASN A 110 -6.69 -10.68 17.52
CA ASN A 110 -7.71 -11.46 16.79
C ASN A 110 -7.18 -12.81 16.27
N ARG A 111 -5.88 -12.90 15.94
CA ARG A 111 -5.22 -14.16 15.54
C ARG A 111 -4.77 -15.01 16.74
N GLY A 112 -4.98 -14.55 17.96
CA GLY A 112 -4.58 -15.27 19.18
C GLY A 112 -3.06 -15.32 19.40
N MET A 113 -2.30 -14.39 18.82
CA MET A 113 -0.84 -14.34 18.99
C MET A 113 -0.42 -13.55 20.23
N ILE A 114 -1.22 -12.56 20.60
CA ILE A 114 -1.05 -11.73 21.79
C ILE A 114 -2.39 -11.59 22.50
N ASN A 115 -2.34 -11.12 23.73
CA ASN A 115 -3.47 -10.57 24.48
C ASN A 115 -3.08 -9.16 24.94
N GLN A 116 -3.96 -8.18 24.77
CA GLN A 116 -3.65 -6.79 25.09
C GLN A 116 -4.59 -6.25 26.17
N THR A 117 -4.02 -5.60 27.18
CA THR A 117 -4.77 -4.83 28.17
C THR A 117 -4.20 -3.41 28.26
N ARG A 118 -4.79 -2.54 29.09
CA ARG A 118 -4.33 -1.16 29.17
C ARG A 118 -2.88 -1.09 29.66
N GLY A 119 -1.99 -0.72 28.75
CA GLY A 119 -0.56 -0.54 29.04
C GLY A 119 0.27 -1.83 29.06
N THR A 120 -0.31 -2.97 28.68
CA THR A 120 0.41 -4.25 28.61
C THR A 120 0.02 -5.07 27.39
N ILE A 121 1.00 -5.80 26.86
CA ILE A 121 0.84 -6.78 25.78
C ILE A 121 1.45 -8.09 26.26
N GLU A 122 0.66 -9.15 26.33
CA GLU A 122 1.06 -10.51 26.68
C GLU A 122 1.20 -11.36 25.42
N VAL A 123 2.29 -12.11 25.29
CA VAL A 123 2.55 -13.00 24.13
C VAL A 123 1.95 -14.38 24.41
N LEU A 124 1.05 -14.85 23.54
CA LEU A 124 0.34 -16.12 23.70
C LEU A 124 0.97 -17.27 22.90
N GLN A 125 1.65 -16.97 21.79
CA GLN A 125 2.30 -17.98 20.93
C GLN A 125 3.79 -17.69 20.70
N ASN A 126 4.63 -18.66 21.10
CA ASN A 126 6.05 -18.73 20.73
C ASN A 126 6.21 -19.26 19.31
#